data_AF-A0A2G4JKS3-F1
#
_entry.id   AF-A0A2G4JKS3-F1
#
_cell.length_a   1.000
_cell.length_b   1.000
_cell.length_c   1.000
_cell.angle_alpha   90.00
_cell.angle_beta   90.00
_cell.angle_gamma   90.00
#
_symmetry.space_group_name_H-M   'P 1'
#
loop_
_entity.id
_entity.type
_entity.pdbx_description
1 polymer ?
#
loop_
_entity_poly.entity_id
_entity_poly.type
_entity_poly.pdbx_seq_one_letter_code
_entity_poly.pdbx_strand_id
1 'polypeptide(L)'
;MDFDSTLLHHVIQLRRPWLDDVMTLASALAAGGFIWWVFALITAVFPARRAAAWRLLLAVGFAFLVNDYVLKPVFDRPRPFTVIAELPVIDAKPVTASFPSGHAAMAVAGALAGARMIPAAAWILWPLGMLVAVSRIYIGVHWPSDVLAGAIVGLACAWFVLGGRSRGEASRRD
;
A
#
# COMPACT_ATOMS: atom_id res chain seq x y z
N MET A 1 18.40 -20.50 3.54
CA MET A 1 17.56 -19.28 3.55
C MET A 1 16.42 -19.50 2.58
N ASP A 2 15.20 -19.18 2.99
CA ASP A 2 14.04 -19.19 2.09
C ASP A 2 14.05 -17.96 1.17
N PHE A 3 13.12 -17.91 0.20
CA PHE A 3 13.00 -16.80 -0.74
C PHE A 3 12.85 -15.44 -0.05
N ASP A 4 12.00 -15.36 0.99
CA ASP A 4 11.69 -14.13 1.70
C ASP A 4 12.92 -13.57 2.44
N SER A 5 13.62 -14.40 3.20
CA SER A 5 14.86 -14.00 3.89
C SER A 5 15.95 -13.60 2.90
N THR A 6 16.10 -14.35 1.81
CA THR A 6 17.11 -14.04 0.78
C THR A 6 16.87 -12.66 0.17
N LEU A 7 15.65 -12.37 -0.29
CA LEU A 7 15.36 -11.07 -0.92
C LEU A 7 15.42 -9.93 0.10
N LEU A 8 14.93 -10.12 1.32
CA LEU A 8 15.04 -9.12 2.38
C LEU A 8 16.51 -8.73 2.63
N HIS A 9 17.41 -9.70 2.75
CA HIS A 9 18.84 -9.43 2.95
C HIS A 9 19.45 -8.66 1.79
N HIS A 10 19.11 -9.00 0.54
CA HIS A 10 19.56 -8.25 -0.63
C HIS A 10 19.08 -6.80 -0.60
N VAL A 11 17.80 -6.56 -0.26
CA VAL A 11 17.26 -5.19 -0.16
C VAL A 11 17.97 -4.39 0.92
N ILE A 12 18.29 -4.99 2.06
CA ILE A 12 19.03 -4.32 3.14
C ILE A 12 20.44 -3.89 2.70
N GLN A 13 21.10 -4.65 1.82
CA GLN A 13 22.42 -4.27 1.27
C GLN A 13 22.37 -3.06 0.33
N LEU A 14 21.19 -2.73 -0.21
CA LEU A 14 20.98 -1.54 -1.04
C LEU A 14 20.89 -0.24 -0.21
N ARG A 15 20.87 -0.33 1.13
CA ARG A 15 20.66 0.84 1.99
C ARG A 15 21.73 1.90 1.84
N ARG A 16 21.32 3.17 1.78
CA ARG A 16 22.19 4.36 1.71
C ARG A 16 21.51 5.47 2.50
N PRO A 17 22.24 6.39 3.17
CA PRO A 17 21.62 7.42 4.01
C PRO A 17 20.50 8.22 3.32
N TRP A 18 20.75 8.70 2.10
CA TRP A 18 19.75 9.45 1.32
C TRP A 18 18.52 8.60 0.94
N LEU A 19 18.70 7.30 0.74
CA LEU A 19 17.64 6.37 0.37
C LEU A 19 16.85 5.94 1.62
N ASP A 20 17.50 5.88 2.78
CA ASP A 20 16.86 5.66 4.07
C ASP A 20 15.85 6.79 4.36
N ASP A 21 16.24 8.04 4.15
CA ASP A 21 15.34 9.19 4.29
C ASP A 21 14.12 9.10 3.35
N VAL A 22 14.35 8.77 2.07
CA VAL A 22 13.26 8.64 1.09
C VAL A 22 12.30 7.51 1.46
N MET A 23 12.83 6.34 1.84
CA MET A 23 12.02 5.16 2.15
C MET A 23 11.25 5.31 3.46
N THR A 24 11.87 5.90 4.48
CA THR A 24 11.21 6.21 5.76
C THR A 24 10.17 7.30 5.60
N LEU A 25 10.43 8.34 4.81
CA LEU A 25 9.43 9.36 4.50
C LEU A 25 8.24 8.78 3.74
N ALA A 26 8.48 7.97 2.69
CA ALA A 26 7.42 7.33 1.94
C ALA A 26 6.56 6.41 2.83
N SER A 27 7.21 5.66 3.71
CA SER A 27 6.58 4.84 4.74
C SER A 27 5.69 5.69 5.67
N ALA A 28 6.24 6.76 6.25
CA ALA A 28 5.55 7.63 7.21
C ALA A 28 4.34 8.35 6.59
N LEU A 29 4.48 8.91 5.38
CA LEU A 29 3.38 9.58 4.68
C LEU A 29 2.23 8.63 4.32
N ALA A 30 2.51 7.33 4.22
CA ALA A 30 1.51 6.32 3.92
C ALA A 30 0.94 5.62 5.17
N ALA A 31 1.37 6.00 6.37
CA ALA A 31 0.85 5.44 7.61
C ALA A 31 -0.68 5.58 7.68
N GLY A 32 -1.39 4.47 7.92
CA GLY A 32 -2.86 4.43 7.92
C GLY A 32 -3.50 4.85 6.58
N GLY A 33 -2.73 4.90 5.49
CA GLY A 33 -3.17 5.38 4.19
C GLY A 33 -3.18 6.92 4.06
N PHE A 34 -2.55 7.66 4.98
CA PHE A 34 -2.67 9.11 5.12
C PHE A 34 -2.54 9.90 3.80
N ILE A 35 -1.51 9.66 3.01
CA ILE A 35 -1.31 10.33 1.70
C ILE A 35 -2.50 10.17 0.76
N TRP A 36 -3.18 9.03 0.79
CA TRP A 36 -4.35 8.74 -0.05
C TRP A 36 -5.61 9.40 0.48
N TRP A 37 -5.77 9.48 1.81
CA TRP A 37 -6.84 10.25 2.45
C TRP A 37 -6.73 11.73 2.07
N VAL A 38 -5.54 12.31 2.19
CA VAL A 38 -5.27 13.70 1.79
C VAL A 38 -5.55 13.92 0.30
N PHE A 39 -5.06 13.03 -0.56
CA PHE A 39 -5.30 13.12 -2.00
C PHE A 39 -6.80 13.08 -2.36
N ALA A 40 -7.58 12.21 -1.73
CA ALA A 40 -9.02 12.19 -1.94
C ALA A 40 -9.71 13.44 -1.40
N LEU A 41 -9.34 13.95 -0.23
CA LEU A 41 -9.93 15.19 0.32
C LEU A 41 -9.65 16.40 -0.58
N ILE A 42 -8.42 16.55 -1.07
CA ILE A 42 -8.05 17.62 -2.02
C ILE A 42 -8.89 17.50 -3.30
N THR A 43 -9.03 16.29 -3.84
CA THR A 43 -9.79 16.09 -5.08
C THR A 43 -11.31 16.20 -4.91
N ALA A 44 -11.83 16.00 -3.70
CA ALA A 44 -13.25 16.15 -3.36
C ALA A 44 -13.76 17.61 -3.38
N VAL A 45 -12.85 18.59 -3.38
CA VAL A 45 -13.16 20.01 -3.58
C VAL A 45 -13.73 20.25 -4.99
N PHE A 46 -13.32 19.45 -5.98
CA PHE A 46 -13.84 19.53 -7.34
C PHE A 46 -15.16 18.74 -7.45
N PRO A 47 -16.32 19.38 -7.70
CA PRO A 47 -17.61 18.70 -7.71
C PRO A 47 -17.67 17.50 -8.68
N ALA A 48 -17.04 17.64 -9.86
CA ALA A 48 -16.95 16.59 -10.87
C ALA A 48 -16.20 15.32 -10.41
N ARG A 49 -15.39 15.42 -9.35
CA ARG A 49 -14.57 14.31 -8.82
C ARG A 49 -15.05 13.81 -7.46
N ARG A 50 -15.95 14.51 -6.78
CA ARG A 50 -16.37 14.22 -5.40
C ARG A 50 -16.81 12.76 -5.20
N ALA A 51 -17.64 12.23 -6.09
CA ALA A 51 -18.08 10.82 -5.99
C ALA A 51 -16.91 9.82 -6.14
N ALA A 52 -15.95 10.09 -7.01
CA ALA A 52 -14.78 9.24 -7.19
C ALA A 52 -13.80 9.37 -6.01
N ALA A 53 -13.65 10.57 -5.44
CA ALA A 53 -12.88 10.80 -4.23
C ALA A 53 -13.45 10.00 -3.03
N TRP A 54 -14.77 10.00 -2.85
CA TRP A 54 -15.41 9.15 -1.84
C TRP A 54 -15.16 7.67 -2.05
N ARG A 55 -15.19 7.20 -3.31
CA ARG A 55 -14.84 5.80 -3.61
C ARG A 55 -13.37 5.48 -3.33
N LEU A 56 -12.45 6.43 -3.50
CA LEU A 56 -11.05 6.27 -3.11
C LEU A 56 -10.92 6.13 -1.61
N LEU A 57 -11.57 7.01 -0.84
CA LEU A 57 -11.61 6.93 0.64
C LEU A 57 -12.15 5.58 1.09
N LEU A 58 -13.27 5.13 0.51
CA LEU A 58 -13.86 3.83 0.79
C LEU A 58 -12.93 2.67 0.41
N ALA A 59 -12.23 2.73 -0.72
CA ALA A 59 -11.31 1.67 -1.15
C ALA A 59 -10.12 1.53 -0.20
N VAL A 60 -9.51 2.64 0.22
CA VAL A 60 -8.38 2.64 1.16
C VAL A 60 -8.84 2.22 2.56
N GLY A 61 -9.96 2.75 3.05
CA GLY A 61 -10.53 2.38 4.35
C GLY A 61 -10.95 0.91 4.39
N PHE A 62 -11.56 0.40 3.33
CA PHE A 62 -11.93 -1.00 3.23
C PHE A 62 -10.71 -1.93 3.21
N ALA A 63 -9.68 -1.57 2.44
CA ALA A 63 -8.42 -2.32 2.43
C ALA A 63 -7.75 -2.34 3.81
N PHE A 64 -7.76 -1.22 4.54
CA PHE A 64 -7.27 -1.15 5.93
C PHE A 64 -8.07 -2.09 6.86
N LEU A 65 -9.40 -2.02 6.84
CA LEU A 65 -10.24 -2.84 7.70
C LEU A 65 -10.05 -4.35 7.42
N VAL A 66 -10.10 -4.74 6.15
CA VAL A 66 -9.89 -6.14 5.74
C VAL A 66 -8.48 -6.60 6.13
N ASN A 67 -7.45 -5.81 5.84
CA ASN A 67 -6.08 -6.23 6.11
C ASN A 67 -5.80 -6.34 7.62
N ASP A 68 -6.04 -5.26 8.37
CA ASP A 68 -5.56 -5.13 9.74
C ASP A 68 -6.47 -5.74 10.80
N TYR A 69 -7.78 -5.86 10.53
CA TYR A 69 -8.75 -6.40 11.49
C TYR A 69 -9.30 -7.77 11.10
N VAL A 70 -9.13 -8.21 9.86
CA VAL A 70 -9.59 -9.55 9.42
C VAL A 70 -8.40 -10.45 9.13
N LEU A 71 -7.53 -10.09 8.19
CA LEU A 71 -6.48 -10.99 7.71
C LEU A 71 -5.32 -11.11 8.72
N LYS A 72 -4.84 -10.01 9.28
CA LYS A 72 -3.72 -10.04 10.23
C LYS A 72 -3.97 -10.96 11.44
N PRO A 73 -5.12 -10.87 12.14
CA PRO A 73 -5.41 -11.78 13.25
C PRO A 73 -5.54 -13.25 12.83
N VAL A 74 -5.94 -13.52 11.58
CA VAL A 74 -6.09 -14.90 11.07
C VAL A 74 -4.74 -15.56 10.80
N PHE A 75 -3.78 -14.82 10.23
CA PHE A 75 -2.47 -15.38 9.87
C PHE A 75 -1.43 -15.27 10.98
N ASP A 76 -1.52 -14.24 11.83
CA ASP A 76 -0.62 -13.96 12.97
C ASP A 76 0.87 -14.19 12.69
N ARG A 77 1.33 -13.84 11.48
CA ARG A 77 2.70 -14.11 11.06
C ARG A 77 3.70 -13.22 11.80
N PRO A 78 4.80 -13.77 12.35
CA PRO A 78 5.85 -12.97 12.97
C PRO A 78 6.60 -12.11 11.95
N ARG A 79 7.12 -10.96 12.40
CA ARG A 79 7.86 -10.01 11.56
C ARG A 79 9.32 -10.45 11.35
N PRO A 80 10.00 -9.96 10.30
CA PRO A 80 11.39 -10.31 10.07
C PRO A 80 12.31 -10.06 11.27
N PHE A 81 12.18 -8.89 11.90
CA PHE A 81 13.04 -8.50 13.02
C PHE A 81 12.75 -9.23 14.34
N THR A 82 11.67 -10.00 14.44
CA THR A 82 11.40 -10.84 15.60
C THR A 82 11.96 -12.25 15.45
N VAL A 83 12.31 -12.65 14.22
CA VAL A 83 12.79 -14.00 13.90
C VAL A 83 14.27 -13.99 13.52
N ILE A 84 14.74 -12.96 12.80
CA ILE A 84 16.13 -12.80 12.41
C ILE A 84 16.84 -11.96 13.48
N ALA A 85 17.76 -12.59 14.20
CA ALA A 85 18.60 -11.92 15.18
C ALA A 85 19.38 -10.77 14.52
N GLU A 86 19.47 -9.64 15.22
CA GLU A 86 20.23 -8.46 14.79
C GLU A 86 19.81 -7.84 13.44
N LEU A 87 18.61 -8.16 12.94
CA LEU A 87 18.11 -7.55 11.71
C LEU A 87 17.98 -6.02 11.89
N PRO A 88 18.65 -5.21 11.06
CA PRO A 88 18.60 -3.77 11.20
C PRO A 88 17.24 -3.24 10.71
N VAL A 89 16.49 -2.58 11.60
CA VAL A 89 15.23 -1.89 11.28
C VAL A 89 15.46 -0.40 11.37
N ILE A 90 15.03 0.35 10.34
CA ILE A 90 15.24 1.80 10.22
C ILE A 90 13.91 2.56 10.27
N ASP A 91 13.04 2.20 11.21
CA ASP A 91 11.78 2.88 11.53
C ASP A 91 11.22 2.30 12.86
N ALA A 92 10.07 2.78 13.30
CA ALA A 92 9.32 2.19 14.40
C ALA A 92 9.00 0.71 14.14
N LYS A 93 9.28 -0.14 15.13
CA LYS A 93 8.96 -1.58 15.11
C LYS A 93 7.47 -1.77 15.42
N PRO A 94 6.64 -2.21 14.45
CA PRO A 94 5.22 -2.39 14.72
C PRO A 94 4.97 -3.62 15.59
N VAL A 95 4.02 -3.51 16.52
CA VAL A 95 3.64 -4.60 17.44
C VAL A 95 2.61 -5.58 16.89
N THR A 96 1.96 -5.25 15.76
CA THR A 96 0.95 -6.10 15.11
C THR A 96 1.60 -7.14 14.20
N ALA A 97 0.85 -8.19 13.84
CA ALA A 97 1.27 -9.23 12.90
C ALA A 97 1.80 -8.67 11.56
N SER A 98 2.68 -9.43 10.92
CA SER A 98 3.38 -9.07 9.68
C SER A 98 2.52 -9.26 8.43
N PHE A 99 1.72 -10.33 8.36
CA PHE A 99 1.02 -10.71 7.14
C PHE A 99 -0.48 -10.38 7.19
N PRO A 100 -1.05 -9.76 6.14
CA PRO A 100 -0.39 -9.10 5.02
C PRO A 100 0.06 -7.66 5.38
N SER A 101 0.88 -7.06 4.52
CA SER A 101 1.31 -5.67 4.69
C SER A 101 0.17 -4.68 4.44
N GLY A 102 -0.28 -4.01 5.50
CA GLY A 102 -1.33 -3.00 5.43
C GLY A 102 -0.93 -1.76 4.62
N HIS A 103 0.33 -1.32 4.71
CA HIS A 103 0.84 -0.21 3.89
C HIS A 103 0.77 -0.55 2.40
N ALA A 104 1.16 -1.77 2.01
CA ALA A 104 1.07 -2.21 0.63
C ALA A 104 -0.39 -2.30 0.16
N ALA A 105 -1.29 -2.83 1.00
CA ALA A 105 -2.72 -2.92 0.68
C ALA A 105 -3.35 -1.54 0.45
N MET A 106 -3.17 -0.60 1.38
CA MET A 106 -3.69 0.76 1.26
C MET A 106 -3.05 1.52 0.10
N ALA A 107 -1.74 1.34 -0.13
CA ALA A 107 -1.02 1.99 -1.22
C ALA A 107 -1.53 1.56 -2.60
N VAL A 108 -1.73 0.27 -2.79
CA VAL A 108 -2.21 -0.27 -4.07
C VAL A 108 -3.70 0.04 -4.27
N ALA A 109 -4.51 -0.02 -3.21
CA ALA A 109 -5.91 0.40 -3.28
C ALA A 109 -6.04 1.89 -3.66
N GLY A 110 -5.25 2.75 -3.02
CA GLY A 110 -5.21 4.19 -3.31
C GLY A 110 -4.70 4.49 -4.71
N ALA A 111 -3.64 3.82 -5.17
CA ALA A 111 -3.10 3.98 -6.51
C ALA A 111 -4.13 3.60 -7.60
N LEU A 112 -4.81 2.45 -7.44
CA LEU A 112 -5.83 2.01 -8.39
C LEU A 112 -7.04 2.96 -8.40
N ALA A 113 -7.57 3.31 -7.24
CA ALA A 113 -8.74 4.21 -7.15
C ALA A 113 -8.41 5.62 -7.66
N GLY A 114 -7.23 6.14 -7.31
CA GLY A 114 -6.73 7.42 -7.80
C GLY A 114 -6.50 7.42 -9.31
N ALA A 115 -5.91 6.36 -9.87
CA ALA A 115 -5.72 6.22 -11.31
C ALA A 115 -7.05 6.12 -12.07
N ARG A 116 -8.07 5.45 -11.52
CA ARG A 116 -9.41 5.44 -12.13
C ARG A 116 -10.12 6.79 -12.04
N MET A 117 -9.86 7.56 -10.98
CA MET A 117 -10.41 8.90 -10.81
C MET A 117 -9.74 9.91 -11.76
N ILE A 118 -8.42 9.87 -11.89
CA ILE A 118 -7.61 10.76 -12.75
C ILE A 118 -6.65 9.89 -13.57
N PRO A 119 -7.06 9.36 -14.74
CA PRO A 119 -6.23 8.48 -15.55
C PRO A 119 -4.88 9.08 -15.93
N ALA A 120 -4.84 10.39 -16.20
CA ALA A 120 -3.60 11.11 -16.50
C ALA A 120 -2.59 11.16 -15.34
N ALA A 121 -3.01 10.89 -14.09
CA ALA A 121 -2.12 10.83 -12.93
C ALA A 121 -1.60 9.41 -12.65
N ALA A 122 -2.06 8.39 -13.38
CA ALA A 122 -1.70 7.00 -13.14
C ALA A 122 -0.18 6.75 -13.16
N TRP A 123 0.55 7.46 -14.02
CA TRP A 123 2.01 7.36 -14.14
C TRP A 123 2.76 7.87 -12.90
N ILE A 124 2.12 8.66 -12.02
CA ILE A 124 2.69 9.09 -10.72
C ILE A 124 2.18 8.17 -9.61
N LEU A 125 0.87 7.90 -9.60
CA LEU A 125 0.21 7.21 -8.49
C LEU A 125 0.69 5.76 -8.33
N TRP A 126 0.94 5.05 -9.45
CA TRP A 126 1.46 3.69 -9.40
C TRP A 126 2.90 3.62 -8.87
N PRO A 127 3.87 4.41 -9.37
CA PRO A 127 5.19 4.48 -8.77
C PRO A 127 5.18 4.89 -7.30
N LEU A 128 4.33 5.83 -6.90
CA LEU A 128 4.17 6.21 -5.50
C LEU A 128 3.68 5.04 -4.64
N GLY A 129 2.65 4.32 -5.10
CA GLY A 129 2.15 3.13 -4.42
C GLY A 129 3.20 2.02 -4.30
N MET A 130 3.98 1.80 -5.36
CA MET A 130 5.08 0.84 -5.36
C MET A 130 6.19 1.27 -4.40
N LEU A 131 6.56 2.56 -4.38
CA LEU A 131 7.56 3.10 -3.47
C LEU A 131 7.17 2.84 -2.00
N VAL A 132 5.90 3.09 -1.65
CA VAL A 132 5.37 2.78 -0.32
C VAL A 132 5.40 1.28 -0.01
N ALA A 133 5.04 0.44 -0.97
CA ALA A 133 5.03 -1.01 -0.79
C ALA A 133 6.46 -1.56 -0.55
N VAL A 134 7.41 -1.14 -1.40
CA VAL A 134 8.81 -1.55 -1.33
C VAL A 134 9.51 -0.99 -0.10
N SER A 135 9.15 0.23 0.35
CA SER A 135 9.76 0.82 1.55
C SER A 135 9.59 -0.08 2.77
N ARG A 136 8.51 -0.87 2.86
CA ARG A 136 8.26 -1.79 3.98
C ARG A 136 9.24 -2.96 4.06
N ILE A 137 9.71 -3.45 2.91
CA ILE A 137 10.79 -4.45 2.85
C ILE A 137 12.11 -3.75 3.20
N TYR A 138 12.33 -2.58 2.58
CA TYR A 138 13.55 -1.80 2.75
C TYR A 138 13.84 -1.43 4.19
N ILE A 139 12.84 -0.96 4.94
CA ILE A 139 12.99 -0.59 6.36
C ILE A 139 13.04 -1.81 7.30
N GLY A 140 12.84 -3.03 6.77
CA GLY A 140 13.04 -4.28 7.51
C GLY A 140 11.87 -4.76 8.36
N VAL A 141 10.65 -4.25 8.12
CA VAL A 141 9.48 -4.54 8.97
C VAL A 141 8.49 -5.53 8.36
N HIS A 142 8.64 -5.88 7.08
CA HIS A 142 7.81 -6.86 6.39
C HIS A 142 8.65 -7.79 5.51
N TRP A 143 8.16 -9.01 5.35
CA TRP A 143 8.67 -9.95 4.37
C TRP A 143 8.22 -9.54 2.96
N PRO A 144 8.98 -9.89 1.90
CA PRO A 144 8.55 -9.67 0.52
C PRO A 144 7.17 -10.24 0.20
N SER A 145 6.87 -11.46 0.65
CA SER A 145 5.56 -12.08 0.45
C SER A 145 4.43 -11.36 1.19
N ASP A 146 4.69 -10.71 2.35
CA ASP A 146 3.69 -9.87 3.03
C ASP A 146 3.27 -8.68 2.16
N VAL A 147 4.25 -8.09 1.46
CA VAL A 147 4.05 -6.93 0.58
C VAL A 147 3.31 -7.33 -0.69
N LEU A 148 3.68 -8.46 -1.30
CA LEU A 148 2.97 -8.99 -2.46
C LEU A 148 1.51 -9.34 -2.11
N ALA A 149 1.28 -10.04 -1.01
CA ALA A 149 -0.06 -10.36 -0.55
C ALA A 149 -0.87 -9.10 -0.21
N GLY A 150 -0.26 -8.13 0.47
CA GLY A 150 -0.87 -6.83 0.72
C GLY A 150 -1.29 -6.13 -0.57
N ALA A 151 -0.42 -6.09 -1.59
CA ALA A 151 -0.75 -5.53 -2.89
C ALA A 151 -1.97 -6.21 -3.54
N ILE A 152 -2.03 -7.55 -3.50
CA ILE A 152 -3.16 -8.33 -4.02
C ILE A 152 -4.46 -8.00 -3.27
N VAL A 153 -4.41 -7.96 -1.93
CA VAL A 153 -5.55 -7.58 -1.07
C VAL A 153 -6.02 -6.17 -1.42
N GLY A 154 -5.09 -5.22 -1.58
CA GLY A 154 -5.38 -3.84 -1.98
C GLY A 154 -6.08 -3.75 -3.33
N LEU A 155 -5.59 -4.49 -4.35
CA LEU A 155 -6.23 -4.58 -5.66
C LEU A 155 -7.65 -5.13 -5.55
N ALA A 156 -7.84 -6.23 -4.81
CA ALA A 156 -9.13 -6.88 -4.67
C ALA A 156 -10.15 -5.97 -3.96
N CYS A 157 -9.73 -5.32 -2.87
CA CYS A 157 -10.55 -4.38 -2.10
C CYS A 157 -10.96 -3.17 -2.96
N ALA A 158 -10.00 -2.55 -3.66
CA ALA A 158 -10.31 -1.43 -4.53
C ALA A 158 -11.18 -1.85 -5.72
N TRP A 159 -10.93 -3.00 -6.33
CA TRP A 159 -11.78 -3.50 -7.41
C TRP A 159 -13.22 -3.74 -6.96
N PHE A 160 -13.41 -4.33 -5.77
CA PHE A 160 -14.71 -4.53 -5.15
C PHE A 160 -15.44 -3.19 -4.92
N VAL A 161 -14.78 -2.20 -4.32
CA VAL A 161 -15.38 -0.89 -4.01
C VAL A 161 -15.68 -0.08 -5.28
N LEU A 162 -14.78 -0.11 -6.27
CA LEU A 162 -14.91 0.70 -7.49
C LEU A 162 -15.88 0.08 -8.51
N GLY A 163 -16.18 -1.21 -8.38
CA GLY A 163 -16.89 -2.01 -9.37
C GLY A 163 -16.03 -2.33 -10.60
N GLY A 164 -16.32 -3.45 -11.26
CA GLY A 164 -15.54 -3.97 -12.39
C GLY A 164 -15.61 -3.18 -13.71
N ARG A 165 -16.18 -1.97 -13.75
CA ARG A 165 -16.39 -1.24 -15.01
C ARG A 165 -15.26 -0.24 -15.29
N SER A 166 -14.46 -0.54 -16.31
CA SER A 166 -13.70 0.47 -17.04
C SER A 166 -14.69 1.37 -17.80
N ARG A 167 -14.47 2.68 -17.77
CA ARG A 167 -15.32 3.70 -18.41
C ARG A 167 -15.29 3.67 -19.96
N GLY A 168 -15.12 2.50 -20.58
CA GLY A 168 -15.07 2.35 -22.05
C GLY A 168 -16.42 2.10 -22.73
N GLU A 169 -17.45 1.66 -22.01
CA GLU A 169 -18.71 1.19 -22.63
C GLU A 169 -19.88 2.15 -22.52
N ALA A 170 -19.81 3.15 -21.63
CA ALA A 170 -20.90 4.10 -21.42
C ALA A 170 -20.98 5.19 -22.51
N SER A 171 -19.95 5.36 -23.33
CA SER A 171 -19.91 6.35 -24.42
C SER A 171 -20.36 5.79 -25.79
N ARG A 172 -20.80 4.52 -25.86
CA ARG A 172 -21.30 3.89 -27.09
C ARG A 172 -22.82 3.66 -27.09
N ARG A 173 -23.52 4.27 -26.14
CA ARG A 173 -24.98 4.16 -25.99
C ARG A 173 -25.57 5.54 -25.72
N ASP A 174 -25.35 6.46 -26.64
CA ASP A 174 -26.10 7.68 -26.89
C ASP A 174 -25.82 8.08 -28.36
#